data_AF-A0A1I7JM13-F1
#
_entry.id   AF-A0A1I7JM13-F1
#
_cell.length_a   1.000
_cell.length_b   1.000
_cell.length_c   1.000
_cell.angle_alpha   90.00
_cell.angle_beta   90.00
_cell.angle_gamma   90.00
#
_symmetry.space_group_name_H-M   'P 1'
#
loop_
_entity.id
_entity.type
_entity.pdbx_description
1 polymer ?
#
loop_
_entity_poly.entity_id
_entity_poly.type
_entity_poly.pdbx_seq_one_letter_code
_entity_poly.pdbx_strand_id
1 'polypeptide(L)'
;MKLKKTNVLRLLTSTILTMSTMVLCAAPVYAENLGSTISLEESGMELNNVERGECPYTWVKVDDGATQVLYPSGGMYSIMYDLRYFSNGNDFTQTDYQSSTGCGGYKSLTEHPDFLDSLRETLQNARNSGTSIVLRFSYASDATTGNEPSKAGEKGAEPDVDLILKHISELSNVINDYKDTVLAVECGMYGPWGEMHTSMYDEPEYYGQLSKAWIADLDPNIKVLVRAPKHLMAHYDFAGKAEDFAAAVSNGSLKIDPRLGMYNDGYLGSSTDVGTFGDENKWPYITRETAADLLQRMDTVPYGGEMAYVTAASLKADGSIIYDEPALMGELYMSHLSYLHNINESGHVIAGELDKLTVSEDFILPGMDKSDVAPYIGKSYREFIRDHMGYRLLVKESDLSETVDEDGTFSMTGKITNTGFGNFLTDKKAEVILKNGDDIFISSIDSFNAKELKSLGTMDYDWTFEVPTDLASGDWDVYLRIKNASDTGEVSKTGISFANKDCFDEDLRANKIGTISISSEGVKETTDEPDTPDQPGTDASTDEPGADASTDEPGTDASTDDQGKTDKDKKDSCDSKDKKDKKDKKDDKHDHNKKKYNKHKSGKKYSFKHYKHKKH
;
A
#
# COMPACT_ATOMS: atom_id res chain seq x y z
N MET A 1 46.47 14.02 -46.53
CA MET A 1 47.62 13.92 -47.46
C MET A 1 48.82 13.38 -46.69
N LYS A 2 49.66 12.53 -47.31
CA LYS A 2 50.81 11.80 -46.71
C LYS A 2 50.49 10.77 -45.61
N LEU A 3 50.60 9.49 -45.96
CA LEU A 3 50.89 8.39 -45.04
C LEU A 3 52.39 8.35 -44.73
N LYS A 4 52.79 7.60 -43.68
CA LYS A 4 53.93 6.66 -43.76
C LYS A 4 53.72 5.48 -42.82
N LYS A 5 53.98 4.26 -43.31
CA LYS A 5 54.13 3.03 -42.50
C LYS A 5 55.62 2.74 -42.30
N THR A 6 55.99 2.17 -41.16
CA THR A 6 57.14 1.26 -41.06
C THR A 6 56.89 0.24 -39.95
N ASN A 7 57.16 -1.04 -40.22
CA ASN A 7 57.08 -2.11 -39.22
C ASN A 7 58.47 -2.34 -38.60
N VAL A 8 58.54 -2.71 -37.33
CA VAL A 8 59.62 -3.57 -36.81
C VAL A 8 58.99 -4.64 -35.92
N LEU A 9 59.21 -5.90 -36.26
CA LEU A 9 58.82 -7.06 -35.49
C LEU A 9 59.80 -7.27 -34.33
N ARG A 10 59.31 -7.52 -33.11
CA ARG A 10 60.12 -8.13 -32.04
C ARG A 10 59.43 -9.37 -31.51
N LEU A 11 60.11 -10.50 -31.72
CA LEU A 11 59.74 -11.80 -31.17
C LEU A 11 60.12 -11.83 -29.69
N LEU A 12 59.21 -12.26 -28.82
CA LEU A 12 59.49 -12.57 -27.42
C LEU A 12 58.93 -13.95 -27.11
N THR A 13 59.82 -14.94 -27.07
CA THR A 13 59.50 -16.32 -26.69
C THR A 13 59.30 -16.39 -25.18
N SER A 14 58.04 -16.48 -24.74
CA SER A 14 57.73 -16.83 -23.35
C SER A 14 57.69 -18.35 -23.20
N THR A 15 58.50 -18.89 -22.30
CA THR A 15 58.57 -20.34 -22.04
C THR A 15 57.29 -20.80 -21.33
N ILE A 16 56.60 -21.80 -21.88
CA ILE A 16 55.49 -22.45 -21.20
C ILE A 16 56.04 -23.30 -20.06
N LEU A 17 55.76 -22.91 -18.82
CA LEU A 17 55.95 -23.72 -17.63
C LEU A 17 54.57 -24.15 -17.10
N THR A 18 54.16 -25.37 -17.43
CA THR A 18 52.91 -25.95 -16.93
C THR A 18 53.07 -26.38 -15.47
N MET A 19 52.86 -25.44 -14.54
CA MET A 19 52.50 -25.81 -13.17
C MET A 19 51.03 -26.20 -13.14
N SER A 20 50.76 -27.49 -12.90
CA SER A 20 49.41 -27.97 -12.62
C SER A 20 48.98 -27.53 -11.22
N THR A 21 48.44 -26.32 -11.11
CA THR A 21 47.64 -25.96 -9.91
C THR A 21 46.43 -26.88 -9.86
N MET A 22 46.37 -27.74 -8.85
CA MET A 22 45.12 -28.39 -8.47
C MET A 22 44.11 -27.29 -8.16
N VAL A 23 43.07 -27.19 -8.98
CA VAL A 23 41.84 -26.51 -8.58
C VAL A 23 41.20 -27.41 -7.53
N LEU A 24 41.50 -27.14 -6.28
CA LEU A 24 40.58 -27.47 -5.19
C LEU A 24 39.28 -26.74 -5.52
N CYS A 25 38.30 -27.48 -6.03
CA CYS A 25 36.93 -27.02 -6.00
C CYS A 25 36.55 -26.89 -4.53
N ALA A 26 36.66 -25.67 -3.98
CA ALA A 26 35.82 -25.30 -2.87
C ALA A 26 34.39 -25.54 -3.35
N ALA A 27 33.70 -26.50 -2.73
CA ALA A 27 32.25 -26.50 -2.79
C ALA A 27 31.78 -25.13 -2.27
N PRO A 28 30.67 -24.58 -2.78
CA PRO A 28 30.04 -23.47 -2.09
C PRO A 28 29.80 -23.92 -0.65
N VAL A 29 30.43 -23.23 0.30
CA VAL A 29 30.00 -23.28 1.69
C VAL A 29 28.67 -22.54 1.70
N TYR A 30 27.59 -23.29 1.50
CA TYR A 30 26.30 -22.88 2.01
C TYR A 30 26.50 -22.63 3.50
N ALA A 31 26.05 -21.48 4.00
CA ALA A 31 25.76 -21.41 5.42
C ALA A 31 24.70 -22.50 5.70
N GLU A 32 24.91 -23.26 6.76
CA GLU A 32 23.85 -24.14 7.26
C GLU A 32 22.86 -23.21 7.96
N ASN A 33 21.75 -22.90 7.28
CA ASN A 33 20.68 -22.06 7.79
C ASN A 33 20.05 -22.74 9.03
N LEU A 34 20.61 -22.51 10.21
CA LEU A 34 20.21 -23.19 11.46
C LEU A 34 18.73 -22.88 11.75
N GLY A 35 17.90 -23.91 11.95
CA GLY A 35 16.44 -23.86 12.18
C GLY A 35 15.57 -23.17 11.12
N SER A 36 16.16 -22.41 10.20
CA SER A 36 15.51 -21.45 9.30
C SER A 36 15.04 -22.14 8.01
N THR A 37 13.73 -22.15 7.78
CA THR A 37 13.09 -22.86 6.65
C THR A 37 12.51 -21.92 5.58
N ILE A 38 12.62 -20.60 5.77
CA ILE A 38 12.06 -19.61 4.84
C ILE A 38 12.83 -19.56 3.51
N SER A 39 12.08 -19.51 2.40
CA SER A 39 12.68 -19.29 1.08
C SER A 39 13.11 -17.84 0.92
N LEU A 40 14.42 -17.59 0.79
CA LEU A 40 15.01 -16.26 0.60
C LEU A 40 14.83 -15.70 -0.84
N GLU A 41 14.05 -16.40 -1.68
CA GLU A 41 13.71 -15.96 -3.03
C GLU A 41 12.42 -15.13 -3.05
N GLU A 42 12.42 -14.04 -3.83
CA GLU A 42 11.22 -13.31 -4.19
C GLU A 42 10.23 -14.25 -4.92
N SER A 43 8.98 -14.27 -4.45
CA SER A 43 7.90 -15.09 -5.00
C SER A 43 7.37 -14.57 -6.33
N GLY A 44 7.37 -13.26 -6.52
CA GLY A 44 6.63 -12.59 -7.59
C GLY A 44 5.11 -12.58 -7.38
N MET A 45 4.61 -12.80 -6.16
CA MET A 45 3.17 -12.84 -5.87
C MET A 45 2.57 -11.44 -5.61
N GLU A 46 1.30 -11.27 -5.96
CA GLU A 46 0.49 -10.12 -5.54
C GLU A 46 0.17 -10.24 -4.03
N LEU A 47 0.40 -9.17 -3.27
CA LEU A 47 0.21 -9.14 -1.82
C LEU A 47 -0.93 -8.19 -1.45
N ASN A 48 -1.93 -8.65 -0.69
CA ASN A 48 -3.07 -7.83 -0.24
C ASN A 48 -2.84 -7.26 1.17
N ASN A 49 -1.70 -6.58 1.34
CA ASN A 49 -1.25 -5.97 2.59
C ASN A 49 -1.89 -4.60 2.85
N VAL A 50 -2.09 -4.25 4.13
CA VAL A 50 -2.72 -2.99 4.57
C VAL A 50 -1.96 -1.73 4.09
N GLU A 51 -2.65 -0.61 3.85
CA GLU A 51 -2.05 0.70 3.46
C GLU A 51 -1.41 0.77 2.06
N ARG A 52 -1.60 -0.23 1.18
CA ARG A 52 -0.96 -0.27 -0.15
C ARG A 52 -1.72 -1.08 -1.20
N GLY A 53 -1.34 -0.88 -2.47
CA GLY A 53 -1.69 -1.77 -3.59
C GLY A 53 -2.89 -1.29 -4.43
N GLU A 54 -3.74 -2.22 -4.85
CA GLU A 54 -5.05 -1.86 -5.39
C GLU A 54 -5.88 -1.20 -4.28
N CYS A 55 -6.51 -0.07 -4.61
CA CYS A 55 -7.38 0.67 -3.70
C CYS A 55 -8.72 0.92 -4.40
N PRO A 56 -9.73 0.05 -4.24
CA PRO A 56 -11.00 0.21 -4.94
C PRO A 56 -11.69 1.53 -4.56
N TYR A 57 -12.17 2.27 -5.56
CA TYR A 57 -12.80 3.58 -5.39
C TYR A 57 -14.32 3.47 -5.53
N THR A 58 -15.06 3.83 -4.47
CA THR A 58 -16.54 3.87 -4.49
C THR A 58 -17.05 5.30 -4.25
N TRP A 59 -17.98 5.73 -5.10
CA TRP A 59 -18.75 6.96 -4.91
C TRP A 59 -20.06 6.66 -4.17
N VAL A 60 -20.28 7.32 -3.04
CA VAL A 60 -21.52 7.27 -2.25
C VAL A 60 -22.28 8.59 -2.39
N LYS A 61 -23.57 8.50 -2.69
CA LYS A 61 -24.49 9.64 -2.75
C LYS A 61 -25.08 9.93 -1.36
N VAL A 62 -25.09 11.18 -0.92
CA VAL A 62 -25.67 11.58 0.38
C VAL A 62 -26.92 12.43 0.17
N ASP A 63 -28.03 11.99 0.77
CA ASP A 63 -29.38 12.53 0.60
C ASP A 63 -29.98 12.94 1.97
N ASP A 64 -31.30 13.14 2.06
CA ASP A 64 -31.98 13.65 3.26
C ASP A 64 -32.23 12.62 4.37
N GLY A 65 -31.77 11.38 4.19
CA GLY A 65 -31.85 10.30 5.19
C GLY A 65 -30.69 9.30 5.05
N ALA A 66 -30.86 8.12 5.65
CA ALA A 66 -29.86 7.06 5.71
C ALA A 66 -29.07 6.84 4.40
N THR A 67 -27.77 7.08 4.47
CA THR A 67 -26.82 6.95 3.36
C THR A 67 -26.39 5.48 3.19
N GLN A 68 -25.91 5.10 2.01
CA GLN A 68 -25.40 3.75 1.79
C GLN A 68 -24.23 3.45 2.72
N VAL A 69 -24.43 2.46 3.61
CA VAL A 69 -23.35 1.83 4.38
C VAL A 69 -22.55 0.91 3.46
N LEU A 70 -21.21 1.00 3.53
CA LEU A 70 -20.30 0.11 2.83
C LEU A 70 -19.65 -0.91 3.78
N TYR A 71 -19.09 -1.96 3.19
CA TYR A 71 -18.30 -2.99 3.86
C TYR A 71 -16.91 -3.08 3.19
N PRO A 72 -15.97 -2.16 3.47
CA PRO A 72 -14.65 -2.16 2.86
C PRO A 72 -13.85 -3.42 3.23
N SER A 73 -13.09 -3.95 2.27
CA SER A 73 -12.29 -5.16 2.41
C SER A 73 -11.01 -5.07 1.57
N GLY A 74 -9.96 -5.79 1.97
CA GLY A 74 -8.63 -5.71 1.36
C GLY A 74 -7.72 -4.71 2.05
N GLY A 75 -6.51 -4.53 1.51
CA GLY A 75 -5.47 -3.71 2.15
C GLY A 75 -5.79 -2.22 2.23
N MET A 76 -6.42 -1.66 1.20
CA MET A 76 -6.73 -0.24 1.08
C MET A 76 -8.01 -0.01 0.28
N TYR A 77 -8.78 1.03 0.60
CA TYR A 77 -10.05 1.35 -0.06
C TYR A 77 -10.35 2.86 -0.03
N SER A 78 -10.83 3.42 -1.15
CA SER A 78 -11.18 4.84 -1.26
C SER A 78 -12.69 5.04 -1.32
N ILE A 79 -13.21 6.01 -0.57
CA ILE A 79 -14.63 6.36 -0.56
C ILE A 79 -14.79 7.86 -0.76
N MET A 80 -15.52 8.27 -1.79
CA MET A 80 -15.97 9.66 -1.97
C MET A 80 -17.43 9.81 -1.59
N TYR A 81 -17.76 10.80 -0.76
CA TYR A 81 -19.14 11.16 -0.42
C TYR A 81 -19.61 12.44 -1.12
N ASP A 82 -20.79 12.38 -1.75
CA ASP A 82 -21.47 13.49 -2.41
C ASP A 82 -22.22 14.38 -1.41
N LEU A 83 -21.63 15.51 -1.02
CA LEU A 83 -22.24 16.45 -0.09
C LEU A 83 -23.16 17.48 -0.75
N ARG A 84 -23.59 17.31 -2.02
CA ARG A 84 -24.52 18.25 -2.70
C ARG A 84 -25.81 18.51 -1.92
N TYR A 85 -26.27 17.56 -1.10
CA TYR A 85 -27.42 17.77 -0.22
C TYR A 85 -27.20 18.91 0.81
N PHE A 86 -25.96 19.17 1.23
CA PHE A 86 -25.61 20.18 2.25
C PHE A 86 -25.17 21.52 1.69
N SER A 87 -25.15 21.65 0.36
CA SER A 87 -24.77 22.88 -0.33
C SER A 87 -25.99 23.64 -0.83
N ASN A 88 -25.84 24.95 -0.99
CA ASN A 88 -26.76 25.82 -1.71
C ASN A 88 -26.26 26.27 -3.09
N GLY A 89 -25.07 25.84 -3.53
CA GLY A 89 -24.45 26.28 -4.78
C GLY A 89 -25.29 26.01 -6.03
N ASN A 90 -25.25 26.93 -7.01
CA ASN A 90 -25.97 26.88 -8.28
C ASN A 90 -27.36 26.20 -8.16
N ASP A 91 -28.30 26.77 -7.42
CA ASP A 91 -29.68 26.29 -7.46
C ASP A 91 -30.22 26.37 -8.89
N PHE A 92 -30.26 25.22 -9.58
CA PHE A 92 -30.83 25.05 -10.91
C PHE A 92 -32.38 24.96 -10.86
N THR A 93 -32.94 25.80 -10.00
CA THR A 93 -34.33 26.26 -9.83
C THR A 93 -35.25 25.42 -8.94
N GLN A 94 -35.77 26.12 -7.92
CA GLN A 94 -37.15 26.06 -7.43
C GLN A 94 -37.61 24.77 -6.74
N THR A 95 -37.63 24.83 -5.39
CA THR A 95 -38.54 24.11 -4.46
C THR A 95 -38.50 22.58 -4.40
N ASP A 96 -38.13 21.87 -5.46
CA ASP A 96 -38.12 20.41 -5.53
C ASP A 96 -36.70 19.90 -5.81
N TYR A 97 -36.07 19.27 -4.81
CA TYR A 97 -34.73 18.68 -4.91
C TYR A 97 -34.69 17.58 -6.00
N GLN A 98 -34.17 17.92 -7.18
CA GLN A 98 -33.94 16.95 -8.25
C GLN A 98 -32.65 16.16 -7.97
N SER A 99 -32.81 15.02 -7.30
CA SER A 99 -31.74 14.18 -6.77
C SER A 99 -30.66 13.74 -7.77
N SER A 100 -30.89 13.84 -9.09
CA SER A 100 -29.88 13.61 -10.12
C SER A 100 -28.76 14.66 -10.16
N THR A 101 -29.08 15.93 -9.84
CA THR A 101 -28.23 17.09 -10.22
C THR A 101 -28.36 18.31 -9.30
N GLY A 102 -29.34 18.35 -8.40
CA GLY A 102 -29.64 19.50 -7.56
C GLY A 102 -28.85 19.58 -6.25
N CYS A 103 -28.91 20.74 -5.62
CA CYS A 103 -28.41 21.01 -4.27
C CYS A 103 -29.55 20.93 -3.24
N GLY A 104 -29.26 20.52 -1.99
CA GLY A 104 -30.27 20.33 -0.94
C GLY A 104 -30.50 21.54 -0.01
N GLY A 105 -29.62 22.55 -0.07
CA GLY A 105 -29.71 23.79 0.69
C GLY A 105 -28.54 24.00 1.67
N TYR A 106 -28.39 25.24 2.17
CA TYR A 106 -27.36 25.60 3.15
C TYR A 106 -27.69 24.93 4.50
N LYS A 107 -26.98 23.84 4.83
CA LYS A 107 -27.32 22.94 5.93
C LYS A 107 -26.09 22.52 6.71
N SER A 108 -26.24 22.28 8.00
CA SER A 108 -25.24 21.60 8.82
C SER A 108 -25.20 20.09 8.53
N LEU A 109 -24.02 19.45 8.65
CA LEU A 109 -23.95 17.99 8.72
C LEU A 109 -24.54 17.47 10.04
N THR A 110 -24.31 18.17 11.16
CA THR A 110 -24.79 17.75 12.49
C THR A 110 -26.29 17.95 12.72
N GLU A 111 -26.98 18.69 11.83
CA GLU A 111 -28.46 18.81 11.85
C GLU A 111 -29.14 17.63 11.12
N HIS A 112 -28.37 16.78 10.44
CA HIS A 112 -28.82 15.65 9.62
C HIS A 112 -27.96 14.39 9.92
N PRO A 113 -28.14 13.78 11.10
CA PRO A 113 -27.19 12.78 11.64
C PRO A 113 -27.13 11.48 10.81
N ASP A 114 -28.19 11.12 10.09
CA ASP A 114 -28.29 9.90 9.27
C ASP A 114 -27.04 9.63 8.41
N PHE A 115 -26.48 10.66 7.76
CA PHE A 115 -25.24 10.53 6.99
C PHE A 115 -24.03 10.22 7.87
N LEU A 116 -23.86 10.95 8.97
CA LEU A 116 -22.73 10.77 9.90
C LEU A 116 -22.79 9.40 10.59
N ASP A 117 -23.99 8.85 10.81
CA ASP A 117 -24.17 7.51 11.35
C ASP A 117 -23.89 6.41 10.30
N SER A 118 -24.31 6.58 9.04
CA SER A 118 -23.88 5.70 7.94
C SER A 118 -22.36 5.72 7.71
N LEU A 119 -21.72 6.87 7.91
CA LEU A 119 -20.26 7.03 7.86
C LEU A 119 -19.59 6.28 9.02
N ARG A 120 -20.10 6.41 10.26
CA ARG A 120 -19.62 5.64 11.43
C ARG A 120 -19.73 4.14 11.21
N GLU A 121 -20.86 3.65 10.70
CA GLU A 121 -21.05 2.22 10.43
C GLU A 121 -20.06 1.73 9.36
N THR A 122 -19.89 2.50 8.28
CA THR A 122 -18.92 2.19 7.21
C THR A 122 -17.48 2.13 7.70
N LEU A 123 -17.05 3.10 8.52
CA LEU A 123 -15.71 3.13 9.10
C LEU A 123 -15.52 2.03 10.17
N GLN A 124 -16.57 1.67 10.90
CA GLN A 124 -16.52 0.53 11.81
C GLN A 124 -16.43 -0.80 11.04
N ASN A 125 -17.08 -0.93 9.88
CA ASN A 125 -16.92 -2.09 9.00
C ASN A 125 -15.48 -2.22 8.47
N ALA A 126 -14.83 -1.11 8.11
CA ALA A 126 -13.42 -1.09 7.72
C ALA A 126 -12.46 -1.48 8.87
N ARG A 127 -12.67 -0.94 10.08
CA ARG A 127 -11.97 -1.39 11.30
C ARG A 127 -12.23 -2.87 11.60
N ASN A 128 -13.43 -3.37 11.30
CA ASN A 128 -13.78 -4.77 11.52
C ASN A 128 -13.02 -5.70 10.57
N SER A 129 -12.85 -5.34 9.29
CA SER A 129 -12.06 -6.08 8.30
C SER A 129 -10.54 -5.84 8.36
N GLY A 130 -10.09 -4.75 8.98
CA GLY A 130 -8.67 -4.35 9.00
C GLY A 130 -8.24 -3.55 7.77
N THR A 131 -9.19 -3.04 6.98
CA THR A 131 -8.93 -2.26 5.76
C THR A 131 -8.50 -0.82 6.09
N SER A 132 -7.52 -0.31 5.34
CA SER A 132 -7.09 1.08 5.38
C SER A 132 -7.99 1.96 4.48
N ILE A 133 -8.48 3.09 5.00
CA ILE A 133 -9.43 3.95 4.31
C ILE A 133 -8.81 5.28 3.89
N VAL A 134 -9.09 5.68 2.65
CA VAL A 134 -8.94 7.05 2.15
C VAL A 134 -10.33 7.66 1.95
N LEU A 135 -10.57 8.83 2.54
CA LEU A 135 -11.84 9.55 2.42
C LEU A 135 -11.71 10.76 1.49
N ARG A 136 -12.70 10.98 0.64
CA ARG A 136 -12.92 12.22 -0.11
C ARG A 136 -14.35 12.71 0.09
N PHE A 137 -14.57 14.00 -0.08
CA PHE A 137 -15.90 14.62 -0.06
C PHE A 137 -16.02 15.54 -1.29
N SER A 138 -17.21 15.72 -1.84
CA SER A 138 -17.40 16.63 -2.99
C SER A 138 -18.77 17.27 -2.99
N TYR A 139 -18.84 18.56 -3.35
CA TYR A 139 -20.10 19.24 -3.67
C TYR A 139 -20.41 19.32 -5.18
N ALA A 140 -19.62 18.68 -6.05
CA ALA A 140 -19.80 18.79 -7.50
C ALA A 140 -19.31 17.57 -8.30
N SER A 141 -19.78 17.50 -9.56
CA SER A 141 -19.21 16.68 -10.65
C SER A 141 -19.02 17.55 -11.90
N ASP A 142 -18.46 16.98 -12.96
CA ASP A 142 -18.46 17.54 -14.32
C ASP A 142 -19.82 18.15 -14.74
N ALA A 143 -20.92 17.42 -14.55
CA ALA A 143 -22.27 17.80 -14.90
C ALA A 143 -22.92 18.78 -13.89
N THR A 144 -22.29 19.02 -12.74
CA THR A 144 -22.83 19.83 -11.63
C THR A 144 -21.79 20.78 -11.03
N THR A 145 -20.96 21.36 -11.90
CA THR A 145 -19.96 22.36 -11.51
C THR A 145 -20.62 23.66 -11.03
N GLY A 146 -20.14 24.20 -9.91
CA GLY A 146 -20.69 25.35 -9.21
C GLY A 146 -21.82 25.00 -8.23
N ASN A 147 -22.10 23.72 -8.00
CA ASN A 147 -22.96 23.25 -6.91
C ASN A 147 -22.28 23.40 -5.52
N GLU A 148 -21.03 23.87 -5.44
CA GLU A 148 -20.32 24.17 -4.20
C GLU A 148 -20.91 25.35 -3.38
N PRO A 149 -20.78 25.37 -2.04
CA PRO A 149 -21.37 26.40 -1.19
C PRO A 149 -21.10 27.84 -1.63
N SER A 150 -22.09 28.72 -1.51
CA SER A 150 -21.97 30.12 -1.93
C SER A 150 -22.81 31.07 -1.06
N LYS A 151 -22.38 32.33 -0.96
CA LYS A 151 -22.97 33.33 -0.04
C LYS A 151 -24.43 33.70 -0.37
N ALA A 152 -24.90 33.41 -1.60
CA ALA A 152 -26.27 33.71 -2.04
C ALA A 152 -27.02 32.53 -2.70
N GLY A 153 -26.38 31.39 -2.94
CA GLY A 153 -26.99 30.20 -3.56
C GLY A 153 -27.32 30.31 -5.06
N GLU A 154 -27.10 31.47 -5.66
CA GLU A 154 -27.38 31.74 -7.07
C GLU A 154 -26.14 31.65 -7.97
N LYS A 155 -26.37 31.50 -9.28
CA LYS A 155 -25.28 31.31 -10.25
C LYS A 155 -24.40 32.55 -10.39
N GLY A 156 -23.16 32.43 -9.92
CA GLY A 156 -22.18 33.53 -9.89
C GLY A 156 -22.14 34.30 -8.58
N ALA A 157 -22.77 33.77 -7.52
CA ALA A 157 -22.56 34.23 -6.15
C ALA A 157 -21.09 34.10 -5.69
N GLU A 158 -20.73 34.74 -4.58
CA GLU A 158 -19.40 34.65 -3.98
C GLU A 158 -19.21 33.32 -3.21
N PRO A 159 -17.98 32.77 -3.11
CA PRO A 159 -17.71 31.53 -2.36
C PRO A 159 -18.07 31.60 -0.87
N ASP A 160 -18.66 30.53 -0.34
CA ASP A 160 -18.85 30.35 1.11
C ASP A 160 -17.90 29.28 1.68
N VAL A 161 -16.64 29.68 1.87
CA VAL A 161 -15.64 28.83 2.50
C VAL A 161 -15.96 28.54 3.97
N ASP A 162 -16.73 29.38 4.66
CA ASP A 162 -17.08 29.19 6.08
C ASP A 162 -17.94 27.93 6.26
N LEU A 163 -18.87 27.64 5.34
CA LEU A 163 -19.65 26.39 5.37
C LEU A 163 -18.76 25.16 5.09
N ILE A 164 -17.82 25.26 4.15
CA ILE A 164 -16.88 24.16 3.86
C ILE A 164 -15.99 23.88 5.09
N LEU A 165 -15.44 24.92 5.73
CA LEU A 165 -14.63 24.79 6.94
C LEU A 165 -15.43 24.20 8.11
N LYS A 166 -16.69 24.60 8.26
CA LYS A 166 -17.60 24.00 9.24
C LYS A 166 -17.81 22.50 8.97
N HIS A 167 -18.00 22.10 7.72
CA HIS A 167 -18.16 20.68 7.35
C HIS A 167 -16.87 19.87 7.54
N ILE A 168 -15.70 20.45 7.30
CA ILE A 168 -14.41 19.85 7.66
C ILE A 168 -14.36 19.52 9.15
N SER A 169 -14.76 20.46 10.01
CA SER A 169 -14.77 20.24 11.46
C SER A 169 -15.78 19.16 11.87
N GLU A 170 -17.00 19.20 11.33
CA GLU A 170 -18.05 18.20 11.62
C GLU A 170 -17.69 16.79 11.15
N LEU A 171 -17.02 16.66 10.00
CA LEU A 171 -16.48 15.39 9.52
C LEU A 171 -15.30 14.93 10.37
N SER A 172 -14.37 15.82 10.72
CA SER A 172 -13.20 15.49 11.53
C SER A 172 -13.57 14.93 12.91
N ASN A 173 -14.65 15.45 13.52
CA ASN A 173 -15.21 14.90 14.76
C ASN A 173 -15.62 13.42 14.63
N VAL A 174 -16.08 12.97 13.46
CA VAL A 174 -16.36 11.54 13.20
C VAL A 174 -15.08 10.79 12.84
N ILE A 175 -14.27 11.32 11.93
CA ILE A 175 -13.11 10.63 11.36
C ILE A 175 -12.04 10.35 12.45
N ASN A 176 -11.89 11.24 13.43
CA ASN A 176 -10.93 11.09 14.54
C ASN A 176 -11.22 9.88 15.44
N ASP A 177 -12.48 9.44 15.55
CA ASP A 177 -12.86 8.21 16.25
C ASP A 177 -12.38 6.95 15.51
N TYR A 178 -11.87 7.06 14.28
CA TYR A 178 -11.46 5.96 13.38
C TYR A 178 -10.02 6.11 12.82
N LYS A 179 -9.17 6.89 13.49
CA LYS A 179 -7.76 7.18 13.14
C LYS A 179 -6.80 5.98 13.04
N ASP A 180 -7.27 4.79 13.39
CA ASP A 180 -6.60 3.49 13.28
C ASP A 180 -6.92 2.75 11.96
N THR A 181 -7.99 3.15 11.26
CA THR A 181 -8.39 2.63 9.93
C THR A 181 -8.37 3.72 8.86
N VAL A 182 -8.73 4.98 9.16
CA VAL A 182 -8.60 6.09 8.20
C VAL A 182 -7.14 6.54 8.13
N LEU A 183 -6.47 6.15 7.06
CA LEU A 183 -5.09 6.54 6.76
C LEU A 183 -5.02 8.00 6.30
N ALA A 184 -5.93 8.42 5.41
CA ALA A 184 -5.84 9.72 4.76
C ALA A 184 -7.20 10.35 4.43
N VAL A 185 -7.23 11.67 4.36
CA VAL A 185 -8.30 12.46 3.72
C VAL A 185 -7.73 13.16 2.49
N GLU A 186 -8.29 12.84 1.32
CA GLU A 186 -8.10 13.61 0.10
C GLU A 186 -8.88 14.93 0.26
N CYS A 187 -8.14 16.00 0.56
CA CYS A 187 -8.62 17.13 1.35
C CYS A 187 -9.55 18.09 0.59
N GLY A 188 -9.69 17.89 -0.71
CA GLY A 188 -10.48 18.73 -1.58
C GLY A 188 -11.97 18.44 -1.43
N MET A 189 -12.79 19.47 -1.55
CA MET A 189 -14.25 19.37 -1.45
C MET A 189 -14.98 20.13 -2.57
N TYR A 190 -14.28 21.02 -3.27
CA TYR A 190 -14.81 21.85 -4.35
C TYR A 190 -14.22 21.45 -5.70
N GLY A 191 -14.85 21.90 -6.80
CA GLY A 191 -14.58 21.39 -8.13
C GLY A 191 -15.18 20.00 -8.39
N PRO A 192 -15.19 19.54 -9.65
CA PRO A 192 -15.61 18.18 -10.00
C PRO A 192 -14.92 17.14 -9.11
N TRP A 193 -15.71 16.24 -8.51
CA TRP A 193 -15.25 15.12 -7.68
C TRP A 193 -14.29 15.52 -6.54
N GLY A 194 -14.39 16.75 -6.05
CA GLY A 194 -13.56 17.31 -4.98
C GLY A 194 -12.14 17.70 -5.42
N GLU A 195 -11.81 17.64 -6.71
CA GLU A 195 -10.44 17.78 -7.24
C GLU A 195 -9.89 19.23 -7.27
N MET A 196 -10.56 20.20 -6.63
CA MET A 196 -10.05 21.56 -6.44
C MET A 196 -9.65 22.28 -7.76
N HIS A 197 -10.41 22.05 -8.83
CA HIS A 197 -10.26 22.73 -10.12
C HIS A 197 -11.60 23.09 -10.74
N THR A 198 -11.60 23.99 -11.74
CA THR A 198 -12.79 24.37 -12.53
C THR A 198 -13.95 24.84 -11.64
N SER A 199 -13.61 25.60 -10.60
CA SER A 199 -14.53 26.02 -9.54
C SER A 199 -14.42 27.53 -9.30
N MET A 200 -15.45 28.12 -8.68
CA MET A 200 -15.37 29.45 -8.05
C MET A 200 -14.34 29.53 -6.91
N TYR A 201 -13.90 28.38 -6.40
CA TYR A 201 -12.82 28.22 -5.42
C TYR A 201 -11.45 27.89 -6.06
N ASP A 202 -11.35 27.83 -7.39
CA ASP A 202 -10.10 27.53 -8.13
C ASP A 202 -9.17 28.77 -8.21
N GLU A 203 -8.97 29.43 -7.08
CA GLU A 203 -8.24 30.68 -6.93
C GLU A 203 -7.21 30.61 -5.78
N PRO A 204 -6.06 31.33 -5.86
CA PRO A 204 -4.96 31.23 -4.90
C PRO A 204 -5.30 31.46 -3.43
N GLU A 205 -6.38 32.18 -3.15
CA GLU A 205 -6.86 32.47 -1.79
C GLU A 205 -7.44 31.24 -1.07
N TYR A 206 -8.06 30.31 -1.81
CA TYR A 206 -8.75 29.14 -1.24
C TYR A 206 -7.90 27.87 -1.22
N TYR A 207 -6.94 27.73 -2.15
CA TYR A 207 -6.08 26.54 -2.33
C TYR A 207 -5.45 26.00 -1.03
N GLY A 208 -5.09 26.87 -0.09
CA GLY A 208 -4.44 26.50 1.18
C GLY A 208 -5.39 26.35 2.37
N GLN A 209 -6.66 26.75 2.26
CA GLN A 209 -7.56 26.84 3.43
C GLN A 209 -8.03 25.46 3.90
N LEU A 210 -8.52 24.63 2.98
CA LEU A 210 -9.04 23.29 3.29
C LEU A 210 -7.95 22.39 3.89
N SER A 211 -6.75 22.37 3.29
CA SER A 211 -5.64 21.53 3.78
C SER A 211 -5.13 21.97 5.16
N LYS A 212 -5.14 23.28 5.46
CA LYS A 212 -4.84 23.79 6.81
C LYS A 212 -5.92 23.42 7.83
N ALA A 213 -7.19 23.48 7.45
CA ALA A 213 -8.30 23.09 8.32
C ALA A 213 -8.30 21.58 8.63
N TRP A 214 -8.16 20.73 7.61
CA TRP A 214 -8.04 19.27 7.84
C TRP A 214 -6.83 18.92 8.72
N ILE A 215 -5.67 19.58 8.55
CA ILE A 215 -4.50 19.32 9.43
C ILE A 215 -4.73 19.82 10.87
N ALA A 216 -5.50 20.88 11.07
CA ALA A 216 -5.83 21.40 12.40
C ALA A 216 -6.85 20.55 13.16
N ASP A 217 -7.87 20.04 12.46
CA ASP A 217 -9.02 19.38 13.08
C ASP A 217 -8.90 17.84 13.12
N LEU A 218 -8.09 17.22 12.24
CA LEU A 218 -7.82 15.77 12.27
C LEU A 218 -6.72 15.38 13.25
N ASP A 219 -6.83 14.18 13.82
CA ASP A 219 -5.81 13.56 14.67
C ASP A 219 -4.46 13.39 13.94
N PRO A 220 -3.31 13.59 14.62
CA PRO A 220 -1.97 13.46 14.04
C PRO A 220 -1.68 12.19 13.24
N ASN A 221 -2.34 11.06 13.54
CA ASN A 221 -2.15 9.81 12.81
C ASN A 221 -2.67 9.89 11.36
N ILE A 222 -3.74 10.66 11.14
CA ILE A 222 -4.43 10.78 9.85
C ILE A 222 -3.65 11.76 8.96
N LYS A 223 -3.44 11.36 7.71
CA LYS A 223 -2.75 12.14 6.67
C LYS A 223 -3.74 12.99 5.87
N VAL A 224 -3.25 14.03 5.21
CA VAL A 224 -4.04 14.96 4.39
C VAL A 224 -3.38 15.08 3.01
N LEU A 225 -4.14 14.79 1.94
CA LEU A 225 -3.62 14.76 0.57
C LEU A 225 -4.28 15.85 -0.27
N VAL A 226 -3.50 16.67 -0.97
CA VAL A 226 -4.02 17.66 -1.94
C VAL A 226 -3.96 17.13 -3.37
N ARG A 227 -4.80 17.64 -4.29
CA ARG A 227 -4.89 17.14 -5.67
C ARG A 227 -3.68 17.39 -6.58
N ALA A 228 -2.86 18.40 -6.26
CA ALA A 228 -1.84 18.93 -7.18
C ALA A 228 -0.82 19.83 -6.44
N PRO A 229 0.39 20.03 -6.98
CA PRO A 229 1.42 20.85 -6.33
C PRO A 229 1.03 22.33 -6.14
N LYS A 230 0.09 22.87 -6.92
CA LYS A 230 -0.44 24.24 -6.72
C LYS A 230 -1.05 24.43 -5.34
N HIS A 231 -1.62 23.36 -4.77
CA HIS A 231 -2.23 23.33 -3.44
C HIS A 231 -1.18 23.17 -2.33
N LEU A 232 -0.14 22.35 -2.54
CA LEU A 232 1.01 22.27 -1.64
C LEU A 232 1.68 23.65 -1.51
N MET A 233 1.97 24.28 -2.66
CA MET A 233 2.51 25.63 -2.75
C MET A 233 1.67 26.65 -1.96
N ALA A 234 0.33 26.58 -2.04
CA ALA A 234 -0.56 27.45 -1.28
C ALA A 234 -0.62 27.13 0.22
N HIS A 235 -0.56 25.86 0.61
CA HIS A 235 -0.49 25.46 2.01
C HIS A 235 0.74 26.07 2.71
N TYR A 236 1.91 26.01 2.07
CA TYR A 236 3.15 26.57 2.58
C TYR A 236 3.28 28.11 2.39
N ASP A 237 2.17 28.83 2.15
CA ASP A 237 2.10 30.29 1.97
C ASP A 237 2.87 30.86 0.76
N PHE A 238 3.18 30.00 -0.22
CA PHE A 238 3.72 30.37 -1.53
C PHE A 238 2.64 30.51 -2.62
N ALA A 239 1.37 30.70 -2.25
CA ALA A 239 0.27 30.93 -3.21
C ALA A 239 0.64 32.03 -4.22
N GLY A 240 0.67 31.67 -5.52
CA GLY A 240 1.10 32.57 -6.61
C GLY A 240 2.61 32.81 -6.74
N LYS A 241 3.47 32.08 -6.02
CA LYS A 241 4.93 32.28 -5.94
C LYS A 241 5.70 31.01 -6.35
N ALA A 242 5.41 30.50 -7.56
CA ALA A 242 5.95 29.23 -8.04
C ALA A 242 7.50 29.17 -8.06
N GLU A 243 8.17 30.29 -8.38
CA GLU A 243 9.64 30.37 -8.40
C GLU A 243 10.23 30.27 -6.98
N ASP A 244 9.67 31.00 -6.01
CA ASP A 244 10.10 30.95 -4.60
C ASP A 244 9.87 29.55 -4.01
N PHE A 245 8.75 28.91 -4.33
CA PHE A 245 8.44 27.55 -3.89
C PHE A 245 9.40 26.52 -4.49
N ALA A 246 9.64 26.59 -5.80
CA ALA A 246 10.60 25.71 -6.49
C ALA A 246 12.03 25.90 -5.95
N ALA A 247 12.43 27.13 -5.61
CA ALA A 247 13.69 27.40 -4.95
C ALA A 247 13.74 26.76 -3.54
N ALA A 248 12.70 26.93 -2.73
CA ALA A 248 12.60 26.34 -1.38
C ALA A 248 12.56 24.80 -1.39
N VAL A 249 11.96 24.21 -2.42
CA VAL A 249 12.02 22.78 -2.74
C VAL A 249 13.46 22.36 -3.03
N SER A 250 14.08 22.96 -4.05
CA SER A 250 15.38 22.50 -4.58
C SER A 250 16.56 22.74 -3.62
N ASN A 251 16.50 23.80 -2.79
CA ASN A 251 17.54 24.08 -1.79
C ASN A 251 17.29 23.40 -0.43
N GLY A 252 16.17 22.69 -0.25
CA GLY A 252 15.82 21.98 0.98
C GLY A 252 15.40 22.87 2.16
N SER A 253 15.10 24.17 1.95
CA SER A 253 14.61 25.06 3.02
C SER A 253 13.10 24.95 3.29
N LEU A 254 12.32 24.37 2.37
CA LEU A 254 10.92 24.05 2.60
C LEU A 254 10.80 22.99 3.72
N LYS A 255 10.20 23.38 4.84
CA LYS A 255 9.82 22.45 5.91
C LYS A 255 8.55 21.72 5.50
N ILE A 256 8.69 20.46 5.12
CA ILE A 256 7.56 19.59 4.78
C ILE A 256 6.87 19.15 6.07
N ASP A 257 5.54 19.20 6.10
CA ASP A 257 4.72 18.60 7.14
C ASP A 257 4.57 17.09 6.86
N PRO A 258 4.95 16.17 7.79
CA PRO A 258 4.87 14.72 7.58
C PRO A 258 3.44 14.17 7.52
N ARG A 259 2.40 15.01 7.69
CA ARG A 259 1.01 14.66 7.45
C ARG A 259 0.50 15.12 6.08
N LEU A 260 1.21 16.01 5.38
CA LEU A 260 0.75 16.61 4.12
C LEU A 260 1.37 15.94 2.89
N GLY A 261 0.56 15.21 2.14
CA GLY A 261 0.93 14.60 0.86
C GLY A 261 0.10 15.12 -0.31
N MET A 262 0.11 14.38 -1.41
CA MET A 262 -0.75 14.65 -2.56
C MET A 262 -1.22 13.38 -3.27
N TYR A 263 -2.35 13.47 -3.96
CA TYR A 263 -2.88 12.45 -4.85
C TYR A 263 -2.92 12.99 -6.30
N ASN A 264 -3.07 12.11 -7.29
CA ASN A 264 -2.91 12.44 -8.71
C ASN A 264 -3.92 11.67 -9.59
N ASP A 265 -5.16 12.18 -9.67
CA ASP A 265 -6.21 11.64 -10.56
C ASP A 265 -6.02 12.09 -12.02
N GLY A 266 -4.83 11.79 -12.51
CA GLY A 266 -4.35 12.10 -13.84
C GLY A 266 -3.14 11.26 -14.20
N TYR A 267 -2.81 10.27 -13.35
CA TYR A 267 -1.49 9.66 -13.32
C TYR A 267 -1.17 8.99 -14.65
N LEU A 268 0.07 9.22 -15.11
CA LEU A 268 0.59 8.76 -16.40
C LEU A 268 -0.16 9.29 -17.65
N GLY A 269 -1.16 10.17 -17.53
CA GLY A 269 -2.03 10.56 -18.65
C GLY A 269 -1.36 11.38 -19.77
N SER A 270 -0.31 12.14 -19.44
CA SER A 270 0.46 12.96 -20.38
C SER A 270 1.80 13.35 -19.73
N SER A 271 2.63 14.18 -20.38
CA SER A 271 3.81 14.74 -19.72
C SER A 271 3.47 15.54 -18.44
N THR A 272 2.25 16.07 -18.36
CA THR A 272 1.71 16.89 -17.26
C THR A 272 0.66 16.16 -16.41
N ASP A 273 0.44 14.86 -16.62
CA ASP A 273 -0.65 14.07 -16.00
C ASP A 273 -2.00 14.78 -16.10
N VAL A 274 -2.39 15.08 -17.36
CA VAL A 274 -3.59 15.81 -17.81
C VAL A 274 -3.85 17.19 -17.18
N GLY A 275 -3.03 17.63 -16.22
CA GLY A 275 -3.16 18.92 -15.53
C GLY A 275 -2.59 18.92 -14.11
N THR A 276 -2.29 17.76 -13.51
CA THR A 276 -1.71 17.67 -12.16
C THR A 276 -0.37 18.39 -12.06
N PHE A 277 0.50 18.21 -13.05
CA PHE A 277 1.82 18.83 -13.11
C PHE A 277 1.89 19.99 -14.11
N GLY A 278 2.88 20.86 -13.93
CA GLY A 278 3.12 22.01 -14.79
C GLY A 278 3.81 21.67 -16.11
N ASP A 279 3.32 22.33 -17.16
CA ASP A 279 4.08 22.59 -18.38
C ASP A 279 5.16 23.66 -18.08
N GLU A 280 6.40 23.45 -18.54
CA GLU A 280 7.58 24.31 -18.28
C GLU A 280 7.34 25.82 -18.54
N ASN A 281 6.31 26.18 -19.30
CA ASN A 281 6.02 27.55 -19.74
C ASN A 281 4.59 28.03 -19.42
N LYS A 282 3.91 27.45 -18.41
CA LYS A 282 2.55 27.86 -18.00
C LYS A 282 2.46 28.22 -16.51
N TRP A 283 1.77 29.33 -16.24
CA TRP A 283 1.59 29.89 -14.90
C TRP A 283 0.27 29.44 -14.25
N PRO A 284 0.21 29.17 -12.92
CA PRO A 284 1.28 28.99 -11.95
C PRO A 284 1.42 27.51 -11.55
N TYR A 285 2.18 26.71 -12.32
CA TYR A 285 2.28 25.27 -12.09
C TYR A 285 3.73 24.81 -11.81
N ILE A 286 3.87 23.81 -10.94
CA ILE A 286 5.17 23.17 -10.63
C ILE A 286 5.37 21.99 -11.58
N THR A 287 6.51 21.93 -12.27
CA THR A 287 6.80 20.87 -13.25
C THR A 287 6.93 19.49 -12.60
N ARG A 288 6.78 18.43 -13.40
CA ARG A 288 6.95 17.02 -12.96
C ARG A 288 8.28 16.77 -12.25
N GLU A 289 9.38 17.32 -12.78
CA GLU A 289 10.73 17.23 -12.19
C GLU A 289 10.78 17.84 -10.78
N THR A 290 10.26 19.06 -10.59
CA THR A 290 10.22 19.72 -9.27
C THR A 290 9.18 19.10 -8.33
N ALA A 291 8.14 18.46 -8.85
CA ALA A 291 7.20 17.67 -8.06
C ALA A 291 7.83 16.36 -7.56
N ALA A 292 8.66 15.68 -8.36
CA ALA A 292 9.40 14.49 -7.94
C ALA A 292 10.42 14.81 -6.83
N ASP A 293 11.14 15.94 -6.92
CA ASP A 293 12.00 16.47 -5.85
C ASP A 293 11.22 16.77 -4.54
N LEU A 294 9.89 16.95 -4.60
CA LEU A 294 9.03 17.15 -3.44
C LEU A 294 8.50 15.82 -2.90
N LEU A 295 7.95 14.97 -3.77
CA LEU A 295 7.44 13.64 -3.43
C LEU A 295 8.50 12.75 -2.79
N GLN A 296 9.75 12.77 -3.28
CA GLN A 296 10.85 11.97 -2.71
C GLN A 296 11.07 12.25 -1.20
N ARG A 297 10.71 13.46 -0.73
CA ARG A 297 10.83 13.90 0.66
C ARG A 297 9.51 13.86 1.45
N MET A 298 8.43 13.39 0.82
CA MET A 298 7.11 13.15 1.43
C MET A 298 6.97 11.66 1.78
N ASP A 299 7.97 11.13 2.48
CA ASP A 299 8.21 9.69 2.65
C ASP A 299 7.43 9.05 3.83
N THR A 300 6.38 9.74 4.29
CA THR A 300 5.54 9.39 5.45
C THR A 300 4.03 9.55 5.17
N VAL A 301 3.67 9.83 3.91
CA VAL A 301 2.31 10.00 3.41
C VAL A 301 2.12 9.15 2.15
N PRO A 302 0.92 8.59 1.90
CA PRO A 302 0.68 7.89 0.65
C PRO A 302 0.70 8.85 -0.55
N TYR A 303 1.23 8.38 -1.67
CA TYR A 303 1.05 8.97 -3.00
C TYR A 303 0.32 7.97 -3.90
N GLY A 304 -0.65 8.43 -4.67
CA GLY A 304 -1.52 7.56 -5.47
C GLY A 304 -2.68 8.32 -6.10
N GLY A 305 -3.74 7.59 -6.46
CA GLY A 305 -4.95 8.14 -7.09
C GLY A 305 -5.34 7.37 -8.36
N GLU A 306 -5.97 8.07 -9.29
CA GLU A 306 -6.45 7.49 -10.55
C GLU A 306 -5.47 7.65 -11.73
N MET A 307 -5.25 6.59 -12.51
CA MET A 307 -4.60 6.72 -13.82
C MET A 307 -5.57 7.31 -14.84
N ALA A 308 -5.14 8.30 -15.62
CA ALA A 308 -6.06 9.08 -16.44
C ALA A 308 -6.79 8.28 -17.55
N TYR A 309 -8.12 8.46 -17.63
CA TYR A 309 -8.95 8.01 -18.76
C TYR A 309 -8.64 8.77 -20.07
N VAL A 310 -7.57 8.38 -20.76
CA VAL A 310 -7.13 8.96 -22.04
C VAL A 310 -7.14 7.94 -23.18
N THR A 311 -7.13 8.41 -24.44
CA THR A 311 -6.93 7.52 -25.59
C THR A 311 -5.44 7.21 -25.78
N ALA A 312 -5.09 6.01 -26.26
CA ALA A 312 -3.70 5.65 -26.58
C ALA A 312 -3.06 6.58 -27.65
N ALA A 313 -3.89 7.21 -28.48
CA ALA A 313 -3.43 8.23 -29.43
C ALA A 313 -3.05 9.55 -28.72
N SER A 314 -3.79 9.95 -27.69
CA SER A 314 -3.48 11.10 -26.83
C SER A 314 -2.23 10.84 -26.01
N LEU A 315 -2.23 9.75 -25.23
CA LEU A 315 -1.14 9.30 -24.35
C LEU A 315 0.25 9.39 -25.03
N LYS A 316 0.32 8.97 -26.29
CA LYS A 316 1.52 8.99 -27.14
C LYS A 316 1.79 10.31 -27.85
N ALA A 317 0.77 11.13 -28.14
CA ALA A 317 0.94 12.46 -28.73
C ALA A 317 1.44 13.48 -27.69
N ASP A 318 0.89 13.36 -26.48
CA ASP A 318 0.95 14.32 -25.36
C ASP A 318 2.04 13.95 -24.33
N GLY A 319 2.85 12.95 -24.64
CA GLY A 319 4.16 12.73 -24.01
C GLY A 319 4.15 12.08 -22.63
N SER A 320 3.25 11.11 -22.40
CA SER A 320 3.26 10.30 -21.18
C SER A 320 4.63 9.65 -20.91
N ILE A 321 4.99 9.61 -19.63
CA ILE A 321 6.23 9.01 -19.13
C ILE A 321 6.32 7.49 -19.34
N ILE A 322 5.21 6.78 -19.60
CA ILE A 322 5.25 5.32 -19.82
C ILE A 322 6.09 4.92 -21.03
N TYR A 323 6.35 5.83 -21.97
CA TYR A 323 7.18 5.58 -23.14
C TYR A 323 8.66 5.94 -22.93
N ASP A 324 9.08 6.20 -21.68
CA ASP A 324 10.46 6.40 -21.25
C ASP A 324 10.72 5.54 -19.98
N GLU A 325 10.94 4.24 -20.20
CA GLU A 325 11.03 3.22 -19.15
C GLU A 325 11.96 3.56 -17.96
N PRO A 326 13.19 4.09 -18.15
CA PRO A 326 14.04 4.52 -17.03
C PRO A 326 13.44 5.68 -16.23
N ALA A 327 12.67 6.57 -16.87
CA ALA A 327 11.99 7.67 -16.20
C ALA A 327 10.76 7.17 -15.43
N LEU A 328 9.97 6.25 -16.01
CA LEU A 328 8.87 5.59 -15.31
C LEU A 328 9.38 4.83 -14.06
N MET A 329 10.37 3.95 -14.22
CA MET A 329 10.97 3.19 -13.13
C MET A 329 11.53 4.12 -12.04
N GLY A 330 12.20 5.21 -12.42
CA GLY A 330 12.67 6.22 -11.49
C GLY A 330 11.54 6.93 -10.74
N GLU A 331 10.46 7.32 -11.42
CA GLU A 331 9.33 8.03 -10.82
C GLU A 331 8.53 7.16 -9.85
N LEU A 332 8.35 5.87 -10.12
CA LEU A 332 7.64 4.94 -9.22
C LEU A 332 8.26 4.94 -7.81
N TYR A 333 9.58 4.71 -7.72
CA TYR A 333 10.32 4.73 -6.46
C TYR A 333 10.55 6.15 -5.91
N MET A 334 10.78 7.16 -6.76
CA MET A 334 10.96 8.55 -6.28
C MET A 334 9.66 9.16 -5.74
N SER A 335 8.49 8.68 -6.16
CA SER A 335 7.19 9.20 -5.71
C SER A 335 6.59 8.45 -4.52
N HIS A 336 7.22 7.36 -4.07
CA HIS A 336 6.67 6.44 -3.06
C HIS A 336 5.28 5.90 -3.44
N LEU A 337 5.04 5.59 -4.73
CA LEU A 337 3.72 5.22 -5.24
C LEU A 337 3.10 4.09 -4.40
N SER A 338 2.05 4.41 -3.67
CA SER A 338 1.47 3.61 -2.59
C SER A 338 0.20 2.88 -3.04
N TYR A 339 -0.62 3.52 -3.88
CA TYR A 339 -1.87 2.94 -4.38
C TYR A 339 -2.29 3.47 -5.75
N LEU A 340 -3.13 2.71 -6.46
CA LEU A 340 -3.86 3.14 -7.65
C LEU A 340 -5.29 2.59 -7.65
N HIS A 341 -6.25 3.42 -8.10
CA HIS A 341 -7.67 3.05 -8.13
C HIS A 341 -8.03 2.06 -9.24
N ASN A 342 -7.43 2.20 -10.43
CA ASN A 342 -7.85 1.53 -11.66
C ASN A 342 -6.75 0.68 -12.35
N ILE A 343 -5.74 0.22 -11.59
CA ILE A 343 -4.66 -0.64 -12.13
C ILE A 343 -5.15 -2.01 -12.60
N ASN A 344 -6.17 -2.57 -11.94
CA ASN A 344 -6.78 -3.86 -12.27
C ASN A 344 -8.04 -3.73 -13.16
N GLU A 345 -8.45 -2.51 -13.55
CA GLU A 345 -9.63 -2.28 -14.40
C GLU A 345 -9.50 -2.94 -15.79
N SER A 346 -10.56 -3.64 -16.22
CA SER A 346 -10.57 -4.37 -17.49
C SER A 346 -10.84 -3.44 -18.68
N GLY A 347 -9.87 -3.34 -19.59
CA GLY A 347 -9.94 -2.48 -20.77
C GLY A 347 -9.41 -1.06 -20.56
N HIS A 348 -8.96 -0.70 -19.34
CA HIS A 348 -8.37 0.60 -19.09
C HIS A 348 -7.11 0.83 -19.94
N VAL A 349 -7.01 2.02 -20.55
CA VAL A 349 -6.07 2.27 -21.65
C VAL A 349 -4.62 2.31 -21.20
N ILE A 350 -4.33 2.94 -20.06
CA ILE A 350 -2.95 3.03 -19.55
C ILE A 350 -2.49 1.65 -19.05
N ALA A 351 -3.33 0.92 -18.33
CA ALA A 351 -3.07 -0.46 -17.93
C ALA A 351 -2.78 -1.35 -19.15
N GLY A 352 -3.60 -1.25 -20.20
CA GLY A 352 -3.41 -1.98 -21.45
C GLY A 352 -2.21 -1.53 -22.29
N GLU A 353 -1.59 -0.38 -22.04
CA GLU A 353 -0.30 0.02 -22.65
C GLU A 353 0.88 -0.42 -21.77
N LEU A 354 0.76 -0.38 -20.44
CA LEU A 354 1.74 -0.97 -19.50
C LEU A 354 1.88 -2.49 -19.70
N ASP A 355 0.79 -3.18 -20.08
CA ASP A 355 0.79 -4.59 -20.49
C ASP A 355 1.57 -4.89 -21.78
N LYS A 356 2.01 -3.86 -22.52
CA LYS A 356 2.86 -4.00 -23.73
C LYS A 356 4.34 -3.70 -23.48
N LEU A 357 4.68 -3.23 -22.28
CA LEU A 357 6.04 -2.87 -21.86
C LEU A 357 6.52 -3.95 -20.89
N THR A 358 7.78 -4.40 -21.01
CA THR A 358 8.32 -5.47 -20.18
C THR A 358 9.52 -4.99 -19.36
N VAL A 359 9.54 -5.28 -18.05
CA VAL A 359 10.67 -4.87 -17.18
C VAL A 359 11.98 -5.51 -17.67
N SER A 360 13.00 -4.68 -17.84
CA SER A 360 14.32 -5.07 -18.36
C SER A 360 15.41 -4.91 -17.30
N GLU A 361 16.37 -5.84 -17.28
CA GLU A 361 17.57 -5.75 -16.46
C GLU A 361 18.41 -4.48 -16.73
N ASP A 362 18.28 -3.88 -17.92
CA ASP A 362 18.99 -2.65 -18.30
C ASP A 362 18.45 -1.40 -17.57
N PHE A 363 17.25 -1.47 -16.98
CA PHE A 363 16.55 -0.33 -16.37
C PHE A 363 16.33 -0.47 -14.85
N ILE A 364 16.87 -1.52 -14.23
CA ILE A 364 16.93 -1.71 -12.77
C ILE A 364 17.63 -0.50 -12.11
N LEU A 365 17.07 -0.01 -11.00
CA LEU A 365 17.61 1.19 -10.34
C LEU A 365 18.96 0.92 -9.65
N PRO A 366 19.92 1.86 -9.70
CA PRO A 366 21.19 1.72 -8.99
C PRO A 366 21.00 1.61 -7.47
N GLY A 367 21.26 0.41 -6.93
CA GLY A 367 21.11 0.08 -5.50
C GLY A 367 20.13 -1.08 -5.24
N MET A 368 19.28 -1.41 -6.20
CA MET A 368 18.41 -2.59 -6.18
C MET A 368 19.20 -3.85 -6.55
N ASP A 369 18.98 -4.96 -5.84
CA ASP A 369 19.55 -6.26 -6.23
C ASP A 369 18.75 -6.88 -7.39
N LYS A 370 19.42 -7.58 -8.31
CA LYS A 370 18.74 -8.25 -9.42
C LYS A 370 17.89 -9.44 -8.97
N SER A 371 18.23 -10.07 -7.84
CA SER A 371 17.45 -11.15 -7.24
C SER A 371 16.09 -10.68 -6.72
N ASP A 372 16.01 -9.44 -6.22
CA ASP A 372 14.78 -8.84 -5.68
C ASP A 372 13.70 -8.59 -6.74
N VAL A 373 14.08 -8.50 -8.01
CA VAL A 373 13.17 -8.28 -9.14
C VAL A 373 13.22 -9.39 -10.20
N ALA A 374 13.94 -10.49 -9.92
CA ALA A 374 14.13 -11.59 -10.88
C ALA A 374 12.82 -12.19 -11.43
N PRO A 375 11.74 -12.40 -10.62
CA PRO A 375 10.45 -12.90 -11.14
C PRO A 375 9.72 -11.95 -12.10
N TYR A 376 10.12 -10.67 -12.12
CA TYR A 376 9.52 -9.60 -12.91
C TYR A 376 10.27 -9.31 -14.22
N ILE A 377 11.46 -9.85 -14.43
CA ILE A 377 12.21 -9.64 -15.68
C ILE A 377 11.47 -10.29 -16.85
N GLY A 378 11.12 -9.48 -17.85
CA GLY A 378 10.27 -9.90 -18.97
C GLY A 378 8.76 -9.95 -18.67
N LYS A 379 8.33 -9.65 -17.44
CA LYS A 379 6.91 -9.43 -17.07
C LYS A 379 6.47 -8.02 -17.41
N SER A 380 5.16 -7.76 -17.42
CA SER A 380 4.65 -6.43 -17.79
C SER A 380 4.93 -5.38 -16.71
N TYR A 381 5.06 -4.11 -17.11
CA TYR A 381 5.14 -3.02 -16.11
C TYR A 381 3.87 -2.92 -15.27
N ARG A 382 2.71 -3.39 -15.77
CA ARG A 382 1.48 -3.44 -14.99
C ARG A 382 1.59 -4.42 -13.82
N GLU A 383 2.06 -5.64 -14.09
CA GLU A 383 2.32 -6.69 -13.10
C GLU A 383 3.33 -6.21 -12.05
N PHE A 384 4.43 -5.61 -12.51
CA PHE A 384 5.45 -5.01 -11.63
C PHE A 384 4.90 -3.86 -10.77
N ILE A 385 4.18 -2.89 -11.35
CA ILE A 385 3.61 -1.74 -10.62
C ILE A 385 2.64 -2.21 -9.53
N ARG A 386 1.68 -3.06 -9.90
CA ARG A 386 0.68 -3.64 -9.00
C ARG A 386 1.32 -4.27 -7.75
N ASP A 387 2.39 -5.02 -7.94
CA ASP A 387 3.01 -5.82 -6.87
C ASP A 387 3.99 -5.05 -5.97
N HIS A 388 4.53 -3.93 -6.47
CA HIS A 388 5.53 -3.11 -5.75
C HIS A 388 4.98 -1.79 -5.20
N MET A 389 3.73 -1.41 -5.49
CA MET A 389 3.08 -0.28 -4.83
C MET A 389 3.19 -0.37 -3.30
N GLY A 390 3.52 0.74 -2.64
CA GLY A 390 3.77 0.79 -1.19
C GLY A 390 5.00 -0.03 -0.79
N TYR A 391 4.98 -0.62 0.40
CA TYR A 391 6.06 -1.49 0.89
C TYR A 391 5.94 -2.93 0.35
N ARG A 392 7.06 -3.63 0.17
CA ARG A 392 7.11 -5.07 -0.12
C ARG A 392 8.29 -5.66 0.64
N LEU A 393 8.03 -6.45 1.69
CA LEU A 393 9.09 -6.98 2.54
C LEU A 393 9.60 -8.33 2.05
N LEU A 394 10.92 -8.48 1.95
CA LEU A 394 11.60 -9.71 1.55
C LEU A 394 12.72 -10.01 2.57
N VAL A 395 12.62 -11.16 3.24
CA VAL A 395 13.70 -11.70 4.08
C VAL A 395 14.84 -12.16 3.17
N LYS A 396 16.05 -11.63 3.39
CA LYS A 396 17.25 -11.87 2.55
C LYS A 396 18.27 -12.79 3.21
N GLU A 397 18.31 -12.80 4.53
CA GLU A 397 19.15 -13.66 5.40
C GLU A 397 18.30 -14.02 6.63
N SER A 398 18.45 -15.23 7.17
CA SER A 398 17.67 -15.73 8.31
C SER A 398 18.34 -16.97 8.90
N ASP A 399 18.78 -16.89 10.16
CA ASP A 399 19.35 -17.97 10.96
C ASP A 399 18.69 -17.98 12.35
N LEU A 400 18.41 -19.18 12.89
CA LEU A 400 17.71 -19.43 14.15
C LEU A 400 18.54 -20.35 15.07
N SER A 401 18.29 -20.34 16.39
CA SER A 401 18.74 -21.45 17.25
C SER A 401 18.04 -22.76 16.84
N GLU A 402 18.77 -23.77 16.37
CA GLU A 402 18.18 -25.07 15.95
C GLU A 402 17.56 -25.84 17.15
N THR A 403 18.27 -25.87 18.27
CA THR A 403 17.82 -26.49 19.53
C THR A 403 17.92 -25.48 20.68
N VAL A 404 16.95 -25.49 21.61
CA VAL A 404 16.95 -24.63 22.80
C VAL A 404 16.49 -25.41 24.04
N ASP A 405 17.26 -25.37 25.13
CA ASP A 405 16.91 -25.97 26.42
C ASP A 405 15.87 -25.15 27.19
N GLU A 406 15.29 -25.73 28.25
CA GLU A 406 14.77 -25.03 29.45
C GLU A 406 13.62 -24.03 29.16
N ASP A 407 13.55 -22.80 29.70
CA ASP A 407 14.50 -21.97 30.50
C ASP A 407 15.74 -21.37 29.78
N GLY A 408 15.99 -21.75 28.51
CA GLY A 408 17.07 -21.22 27.68
C GLY A 408 16.72 -19.98 26.84
N THR A 409 17.63 -19.60 25.94
CA THR A 409 17.48 -18.43 25.04
C THR A 409 17.38 -18.85 23.58
N PHE A 410 16.23 -18.56 22.96
CA PHE A 410 16.04 -18.64 21.51
C PHE A 410 16.61 -17.38 20.83
N SER A 411 17.37 -17.55 19.75
CA SER A 411 17.96 -16.46 18.96
C SER A 411 17.48 -16.49 17.51
N MET A 412 17.29 -15.30 16.91
CA MET A 412 16.89 -15.11 15.51
C MET A 412 17.67 -13.93 14.92
N THR A 413 18.51 -14.20 13.92
CA THR A 413 19.38 -13.21 13.25
C THR A 413 19.17 -13.21 11.74
N GLY A 414 19.39 -12.07 11.07
CA GLY A 414 19.24 -12.00 9.60
C GLY A 414 19.00 -10.60 9.04
N LYS A 415 18.33 -10.53 7.89
CA LYS A 415 18.06 -9.30 7.12
C LYS A 415 16.67 -9.27 6.49
N ILE A 416 16.01 -8.12 6.53
CA ILE A 416 14.77 -7.84 5.79
C ILE A 416 14.99 -6.60 4.91
N THR A 417 14.67 -6.71 3.61
CA THR A 417 14.70 -5.60 2.65
C THR A 417 13.27 -5.21 2.27
N ASN A 418 13.00 -3.90 2.15
CA ASN A 418 11.78 -3.41 1.52
C ASN A 418 12.06 -3.14 0.03
N THR A 419 11.60 -4.04 -0.84
CA THR A 419 11.76 -3.98 -2.30
C THR A 419 10.71 -3.10 -2.98
N GLY A 420 9.68 -2.64 -2.24
CA GLY A 420 8.57 -1.85 -2.77
C GLY A 420 8.91 -0.37 -3.02
N PHE A 421 8.02 0.32 -3.73
CA PHE A 421 8.15 1.73 -4.10
C PHE A 421 8.12 2.68 -2.89
N GLY A 422 7.43 2.33 -1.81
CA GLY A 422 7.13 3.20 -0.68
C GLY A 422 7.40 2.59 0.69
N ASN A 423 7.10 3.39 1.72
CA ASN A 423 7.38 3.08 3.12
C ASN A 423 6.12 2.60 3.87
N PHE A 424 6.29 2.25 5.15
CA PHE A 424 5.16 2.19 6.09
C PHE A 424 4.59 3.59 6.37
N LEU A 425 3.26 3.70 6.46
CA LEU A 425 2.55 4.98 6.57
C LEU A 425 1.89 5.19 7.95
N THR A 426 1.65 4.11 8.69
CA THR A 426 1.40 4.10 10.14
C THR A 426 2.49 3.32 10.88
N ASP A 427 2.67 3.60 12.17
CA ASP A 427 3.62 2.85 13.01
C ASP A 427 3.30 1.35 13.03
N LYS A 428 4.35 0.52 12.94
CA LYS A 428 4.29 -0.94 12.95
C LYS A 428 4.97 -1.49 14.19
N LYS A 429 4.49 -2.62 14.69
CA LYS A 429 5.16 -3.43 15.70
C LYS A 429 5.44 -4.84 15.15
N ALA A 430 6.44 -5.50 15.70
CA ALA A 430 6.77 -6.88 15.36
C ALA A 430 6.61 -7.79 16.59
N GLU A 431 6.18 -9.02 16.33
CA GLU A 431 5.93 -10.08 17.30
C GLU A 431 6.58 -11.36 16.76
N VAL A 432 7.27 -12.11 17.62
CA VAL A 432 7.63 -13.51 17.35
C VAL A 432 6.53 -14.42 17.90
N ILE A 433 6.24 -15.49 17.17
CA ILE A 433 5.26 -16.51 17.56
C ILE A 433 5.95 -17.87 17.50
N LEU A 434 5.83 -18.66 18.57
CA LEU A 434 6.16 -20.08 18.57
C LEU A 434 4.85 -20.87 18.56
N LYS A 435 4.73 -21.90 17.71
CA LYS A 435 3.52 -22.75 17.63
C LYS A 435 3.85 -24.23 17.56
N ASN A 436 3.17 -25.05 18.37
CA ASN A 436 3.25 -26.51 18.34
C ASN A 436 1.84 -27.08 18.53
N GLY A 437 1.32 -27.78 17.52
CA GLY A 437 -0.09 -28.20 17.51
C GLY A 437 -1.03 -26.98 17.63
N ASP A 438 -1.85 -26.98 18.69
CA ASP A 438 -2.74 -25.86 19.04
C ASP A 438 -2.11 -24.87 20.05
N ASP A 439 -0.97 -25.21 20.66
CA ASP A 439 -0.28 -24.37 21.63
C ASP A 439 0.49 -23.25 20.93
N ILE A 440 0.34 -22.02 21.44
CA ILE A 440 0.89 -20.80 20.85
C ILE A 440 1.49 -19.91 21.94
N PHE A 441 2.75 -19.54 21.78
CA PHE A 441 3.43 -18.49 22.55
C PHE A 441 3.72 -17.28 21.67
N ILE A 442 3.61 -16.06 22.22
CA ILE A 442 3.82 -14.80 21.49
C ILE A 442 4.66 -13.87 22.35
N SER A 443 5.73 -13.30 21.78
CA SER A 443 6.55 -12.26 22.43
C SER A 443 6.70 -11.03 21.53
N SER A 444 6.77 -9.84 22.13
CA SER A 444 6.97 -8.58 21.42
C SER A 444 8.45 -8.37 21.07
N ILE A 445 8.72 -7.76 19.92
CA ILE A 445 10.07 -7.43 19.47
C ILE A 445 10.29 -5.93 19.65
N ASP A 446 10.52 -5.50 20.88
CA ASP A 446 10.60 -4.08 21.28
C ASP A 446 11.75 -3.30 20.59
N SER A 447 12.74 -4.01 20.03
CA SER A 447 13.86 -3.44 19.27
C SER A 447 13.56 -3.25 17.78
N PHE A 448 12.41 -3.72 17.26
CA PHE A 448 12.05 -3.59 15.85
C PHE A 448 11.84 -2.12 15.42
N ASN A 449 12.57 -1.68 14.40
CA ASN A 449 12.50 -0.31 13.90
C ASN A 449 11.96 -0.24 12.45
N ALA A 450 10.65 -0.08 12.32
CA ALA A 450 9.95 0.09 11.04
C ALA A 450 10.51 1.23 10.14
N LYS A 451 11.26 2.19 10.70
CA LYS A 451 11.82 3.35 9.98
C LYS A 451 13.11 3.05 9.22
N GLU A 452 13.69 1.86 9.40
CA GLU A 452 14.83 1.36 8.60
C GLU A 452 14.36 0.67 7.31
N LEU A 453 13.16 0.08 7.32
CA LEU A 453 12.49 -0.55 6.17
C LEU A 453 11.86 0.47 5.20
N LYS A 454 12.62 1.52 4.86
CA LYS A 454 12.25 2.43 3.76
C LYS A 454 12.37 1.73 2.42
N SER A 455 11.74 2.28 1.38
CA SER A 455 11.91 1.84 -0.01
C SER A 455 13.39 1.65 -0.37
N LEU A 456 13.74 0.46 -0.87
CA LEU A 456 15.12 -0.02 -1.16
C LEU A 456 16.07 -0.03 0.07
N GLY A 457 15.53 0.00 1.28
CA GLY A 457 16.24 -0.11 2.54
C GLY A 457 16.27 -1.54 3.07
N THR A 458 17.37 -1.91 3.70
CA THR A 458 17.55 -3.18 4.42
C THR A 458 17.74 -2.90 5.91
N MET A 459 16.99 -3.62 6.73
CA MET A 459 17.13 -3.68 8.18
C MET A 459 17.79 -5.01 8.54
N ASP A 460 18.91 -4.94 9.26
CA ASP A 460 19.54 -6.09 9.89
C ASP A 460 18.82 -6.38 11.22
N TYR A 461 18.62 -7.65 11.57
CA TYR A 461 18.04 -8.04 12.86
C TYR A 461 18.91 -9.04 13.62
N ASP A 462 18.90 -8.89 14.94
CA ASP A 462 19.54 -9.73 15.94
C ASP A 462 18.64 -9.66 17.19
N TRP A 463 17.84 -10.70 17.40
CA TRP A 463 16.78 -10.74 18.39
C TRP A 463 16.87 -12.01 19.22
N THR A 464 16.74 -11.86 20.54
CA THR A 464 16.83 -12.95 21.51
C THR A 464 15.61 -12.96 22.43
N PHE A 465 15.16 -14.14 22.80
CA PHE A 465 13.94 -14.38 23.56
C PHE A 465 14.18 -15.48 24.60
N GLU A 466 13.72 -15.26 25.84
CA GLU A 466 13.68 -16.31 26.86
C GLU A 466 12.57 -17.32 26.50
N VAL A 467 12.88 -18.61 26.54
CA VAL A 467 11.92 -19.70 26.30
C VAL A 467 11.13 -19.98 27.58
N PRO A 468 9.79 -19.88 27.57
CA PRO A 468 8.98 -20.16 28.75
C PRO A 468 9.13 -21.59 29.25
N THR A 469 9.33 -21.75 30.56
CA THR A 469 9.51 -23.05 31.25
C THR A 469 8.30 -23.99 31.20
N ASP A 470 7.19 -23.54 30.62
CA ASP A 470 5.95 -24.30 30.43
C ASP A 470 5.70 -24.71 28.96
N LEU A 471 6.61 -24.39 28.03
CA LEU A 471 6.55 -24.95 26.67
C LEU A 471 6.97 -26.44 26.68
N ALA A 472 6.16 -27.27 26.03
CA ALA A 472 6.44 -28.70 25.92
C ALA A 472 7.65 -28.99 25.01
N SER A 473 8.51 -29.91 25.42
CA SER A 473 9.63 -30.42 24.61
C SER A 473 9.16 -31.00 23.28
N GLY A 474 9.85 -30.67 22.19
CA GLY A 474 9.47 -31.06 20.83
C GLY A 474 9.69 -29.92 19.83
N ASP A 475 9.18 -30.07 18.61
CA ASP A 475 9.39 -29.11 17.52
C ASP A 475 8.33 -27.99 17.54
N TRP A 476 8.79 -26.74 17.48
CA TRP A 476 7.97 -25.52 17.49
C TRP A 476 8.23 -24.70 16.22
N ASP A 477 7.18 -24.37 15.49
CA ASP A 477 7.25 -23.50 14.31
C ASP A 477 7.40 -22.03 14.74
N VAL A 478 8.39 -21.36 14.17
CA VAL A 478 8.72 -19.95 14.43
C VAL A 478 8.14 -19.07 13.33
N TYR A 479 7.32 -18.08 13.72
CA TYR A 479 6.78 -17.07 12.83
C TYR A 479 7.18 -15.66 13.26
N LEU A 480 7.38 -14.78 12.27
CA LEU A 480 7.52 -13.34 12.45
C LEU A 480 6.27 -12.63 11.94
N ARG A 481 5.60 -11.90 12.83
CA ARG A 481 4.42 -11.09 12.52
C ARG A 481 4.73 -9.61 12.67
N ILE A 482 4.74 -8.87 11.57
CA ILE A 482 4.74 -7.40 11.59
C ILE A 482 3.30 -6.94 11.31
N LYS A 483 2.76 -6.03 12.12
CA LYS A 483 1.38 -5.52 11.99
C LYS A 483 1.25 -4.06 12.43
N ASN A 484 0.11 -3.41 12.19
CA ASN A 484 -0.12 -2.04 12.66
C ASN A 484 -0.04 -1.96 14.18
N ALA A 485 0.58 -0.92 14.72
CA ALA A 485 0.73 -0.75 16.17
C ALA A 485 -0.64 -0.68 16.88
N SER A 486 -1.63 -0.05 16.23
CA SER A 486 -3.04 0.03 16.63
C SER A 486 -3.78 -1.31 16.65
N ASP A 487 -3.28 -2.33 15.94
CA ASP A 487 -3.88 -3.66 15.91
C ASP A 487 -3.57 -4.41 17.22
N THR A 488 -4.49 -4.32 18.16
CA THR A 488 -4.41 -4.86 19.53
C THR A 488 -5.40 -6.00 19.76
N GLY A 489 -5.97 -6.57 18.68
CA GLY A 489 -6.78 -7.77 18.76
C GLY A 489 -5.96 -9.02 19.08
N GLU A 490 -6.60 -10.01 19.71
CA GLU A 490 -6.06 -11.36 19.90
C GLU A 490 -5.75 -12.00 18.52
N VAL A 491 -6.74 -11.96 17.63
CA VAL A 491 -6.57 -12.22 16.20
C VAL A 491 -6.13 -10.93 15.51
N SER A 492 -4.92 -10.97 14.94
CA SER A 492 -4.36 -9.92 14.08
C SER A 492 -5.18 -9.77 12.80
N LYS A 493 -5.35 -8.54 12.31
CA LYS A 493 -6.00 -8.27 11.01
C LYS A 493 -4.98 -7.74 10.00
N THR A 494 -4.15 -6.82 10.47
CA THR A 494 -3.15 -6.06 9.71
C THR A 494 -1.79 -6.75 9.63
N GLY A 495 -1.72 -8.04 9.99
CA GLY A 495 -0.53 -8.86 9.82
C GLY A 495 -0.05 -8.88 8.36
N ILE A 496 1.22 -8.54 8.18
CA ILE A 496 1.85 -8.32 6.88
C ILE A 496 2.39 -9.63 6.32
N SER A 497 1.92 -9.99 5.14
CA SER A 497 2.52 -11.04 4.32
C SER A 497 3.82 -10.56 3.68
N PHE A 498 4.89 -11.34 3.80
CA PHE A 498 6.16 -11.10 3.13
C PHE A 498 6.12 -11.64 1.69
N ALA A 499 7.07 -11.17 0.88
CA ALA A 499 7.23 -11.56 -0.51
C ALA A 499 8.01 -12.86 -0.70
N ASN A 500 8.50 -13.46 0.39
CA ASN A 500 9.11 -14.79 0.42
C ASN A 500 8.09 -15.88 0.09
N LYS A 501 8.52 -16.91 -0.64
CA LYS A 501 7.63 -18.00 -1.09
C LYS A 501 7.05 -18.81 0.06
N ASP A 502 5.76 -19.12 -0.05
CA ASP A 502 5.02 -20.13 0.74
C ASP A 502 5.16 -20.00 2.27
N CYS A 503 5.41 -18.79 2.77
CA CYS A 503 5.72 -18.54 4.18
C CYS A 503 4.53 -18.00 5.02
N PHE A 504 3.51 -17.42 4.40
CA PHE A 504 2.45 -16.70 5.13
C PHE A 504 1.30 -17.62 5.57
N ASP A 505 0.95 -17.52 6.84
CA ASP A 505 -0.16 -18.20 7.50
C ASP A 505 -1.30 -17.21 7.73
N GLU A 506 -2.46 -17.49 7.13
CA GLU A 506 -3.62 -16.59 7.14
C GLU A 506 -4.40 -16.58 8.46
N ASP A 507 -4.32 -17.63 9.28
CA ASP A 507 -5.01 -17.69 10.57
C ASP A 507 -4.21 -16.97 11.66
N LEU A 508 -2.88 -17.11 11.66
CA LEU A 508 -1.98 -16.34 12.51
C LEU A 508 -1.74 -14.91 11.98
N ARG A 509 -1.94 -14.70 10.67
CA ARG A 509 -1.54 -13.51 9.91
C ARG A 509 -0.05 -13.20 10.13
N ALA A 510 0.80 -14.21 9.96
CA ALA A 510 2.22 -14.21 10.29
C ALA A 510 3.05 -15.01 9.26
N ASN A 511 4.37 -14.78 9.20
CA ASN A 511 5.26 -15.43 8.22
C ASN A 511 6.14 -16.46 8.93
N LYS A 512 6.04 -17.74 8.56
CA LYS A 512 6.92 -18.80 9.08
C LYS A 512 8.36 -18.54 8.62
N ILE A 513 9.25 -18.40 9.60
CA ILE A 513 10.69 -18.19 9.40
C ILE A 513 11.43 -19.53 9.50
N GLY A 514 11.00 -20.42 10.39
CA GLY A 514 11.64 -21.72 10.59
C GLY A 514 10.93 -22.61 11.60
N THR A 515 11.67 -23.58 12.13
CA THR A 515 11.24 -24.52 13.17
C THR A 515 12.43 -24.75 14.12
N ILE A 516 12.17 -24.86 15.43
CA ILE A 516 13.19 -25.09 16.47
C ILE A 516 12.77 -26.25 17.36
N SER A 517 13.70 -27.01 17.91
CA SER A 517 13.41 -28.09 18.86
C SER A 517 13.68 -27.64 20.31
N ILE A 518 12.68 -27.78 21.19
CA ILE A 518 12.83 -27.50 22.63
C ILE A 518 13.25 -28.78 23.37
N SER A 519 14.36 -28.71 24.11
CA SER A 519 14.96 -29.84 24.85
C SER A 519 14.71 -29.77 26.37
N SER A 520 14.11 -30.83 26.91
CA SER A 520 13.94 -31.04 28.36
C SER A 520 15.15 -31.71 29.04
N GLU A 521 16.28 -31.82 28.34
CA GLU A 521 17.56 -32.29 28.89
C GLU A 521 18.60 -31.18 28.76
N GLY A 522 18.57 -30.23 29.69
CA GLY A 522 19.57 -29.16 29.78
C GLY A 522 21.00 -29.71 29.68
N VAL A 523 21.80 -29.22 28.72
CA VAL A 523 23.02 -29.89 28.27
C VAL A 523 24.02 -30.09 29.42
N LYS A 524 24.14 -31.34 29.89
CA LYS A 524 25.25 -31.76 30.74
C LYS A 524 26.52 -31.77 29.91
N GLU A 525 27.45 -30.87 30.21
CA GLU A 525 28.83 -31.02 29.74
C GLU A 525 29.38 -32.39 30.17
N THR A 526 29.47 -33.32 29.22
CA THR A 526 30.18 -34.58 29.42
C THR A 526 31.67 -34.29 29.42
N THR A 527 32.20 -33.96 30.60
CA THR A 527 33.64 -33.88 30.81
C THR A 527 34.24 -35.27 30.66
N ASP A 528 34.80 -35.57 29.49
CA ASP A 528 35.49 -36.83 29.18
C ASP A 528 36.72 -37.01 30.10
N GLU A 529 36.54 -37.67 31.24
CA GLU A 529 37.67 -38.33 31.91
C GLU A 529 38.06 -39.59 31.11
N PRO A 530 39.35 -39.82 30.84
CA PRO A 530 39.79 -40.90 29.97
C PRO A 530 39.63 -42.27 30.62
N ASP A 531 38.82 -43.11 29.99
CA ASP A 531 38.48 -44.46 30.42
C ASP A 531 39.72 -45.34 30.68
N THR A 532 39.75 -46.05 31.81
CA THR A 532 40.84 -46.97 32.17
C THR A 532 40.36 -48.42 31.97
N PRO A 533 40.91 -49.18 31.01
CA PRO A 533 40.37 -50.50 30.66
C PRO A 533 40.82 -51.59 31.65
N ASP A 534 39.87 -52.40 32.12
CA ASP A 534 40.17 -53.71 32.74
C ASP A 534 39.16 -54.80 32.33
N GLN A 535 39.46 -56.04 32.70
CA GLN A 535 39.02 -57.28 32.04
C GLN A 535 37.68 -57.87 32.54
N PRO A 536 37.03 -58.76 31.75
CA PRO A 536 35.66 -59.24 32.01
C PRO A 536 35.56 -60.46 32.95
N GLY A 537 34.43 -60.56 33.66
CA GLY A 537 33.88 -61.77 34.27
C GLY A 537 32.35 -61.80 34.09
N THR A 538 31.74 -62.79 33.42
CA THR A 538 31.41 -64.17 33.85
C THR A 538 30.06 -64.32 34.58
N ASP A 539 29.09 -64.82 33.80
CA ASP A 539 27.99 -65.76 34.15
C ASP A 539 26.83 -65.42 35.12
N ALA A 540 25.66 -65.91 34.66
CA ALA A 540 24.49 -66.40 35.44
C ALA A 540 23.61 -65.39 36.22
N SER A 541 22.31 -65.64 36.44
CA SER A 541 21.27 -66.50 35.81
C SER A 541 19.92 -66.22 36.51
N THR A 542 18.79 -66.76 36.01
CA THR A 542 17.47 -66.94 36.69
C THR A 542 16.72 -65.67 37.13
N ASP A 543 15.38 -65.61 37.22
CA ASP A 543 14.29 -66.47 36.70
C ASP A 543 12.97 -65.66 36.64
N GLU A 544 11.99 -66.19 35.89
CA GLU A 544 10.56 -65.80 35.82
C GLU A 544 9.73 -66.53 36.94
N PRO A 545 8.38 -66.52 37.02
CA PRO A 545 7.33 -65.67 36.41
C PRO A 545 6.15 -65.25 37.35
N GLY A 546 5.17 -64.52 36.80
CA GLY A 546 3.72 -64.68 37.11
C GLY A 546 2.98 -63.49 37.74
N ALA A 547 1.64 -63.43 37.78
CA ALA A 547 0.56 -64.12 37.03
C ALA A 547 -0.83 -63.52 37.42
N ASP A 548 -1.90 -63.84 36.67
CA ASP A 548 -3.33 -63.50 36.87
C ASP A 548 -3.72 -61.98 36.80
N ALA A 549 -4.80 -61.50 36.14
CA ALA A 549 -6.20 -61.95 35.89
C ALA A 549 -7.21 -61.40 36.95
N SER A 550 -8.46 -61.02 36.66
CA SER A 550 -9.31 -61.00 35.43
C SER A 550 -10.50 -60.00 35.59
N THR A 551 -11.41 -59.93 34.59
CA THR A 551 -12.87 -59.61 34.71
C THR A 551 -13.29 -58.19 35.18
N ASP A 552 -14.43 -57.58 34.80
CA ASP A 552 -15.63 -58.04 34.05
C ASP A 552 -16.34 -56.87 33.29
N GLU A 553 -17.15 -57.22 32.28
CA GLU A 553 -18.25 -56.43 31.68
C GLU A 553 -19.62 -56.99 32.20
N PRO A 554 -20.87 -56.55 31.85
CA PRO A 554 -21.33 -55.64 30.77
C PRO A 554 -22.48 -54.65 31.16
N GLY A 555 -23.12 -53.99 30.16
CA GLY A 555 -24.52 -53.49 30.23
C GLY A 555 -24.81 -52.18 29.45
N THR A 556 -25.40 -52.20 28.24
CA THR A 556 -26.87 -52.10 27.91
C THR A 556 -27.54 -50.76 28.29
N ASP A 557 -28.34 -50.06 27.47
CA ASP A 557 -28.93 -50.38 26.13
C ASP A 557 -29.40 -49.09 25.37
N ALA A 558 -30.01 -49.28 24.18
CA ALA A 558 -31.02 -48.49 23.40
C ALA A 558 -31.72 -47.22 24.00
N SER A 559 -32.47 -46.34 23.30
CA SER A 559 -32.68 -45.87 21.88
C SER A 559 -33.76 -44.73 21.92
N THR A 560 -34.36 -44.08 20.90
CA THR A 560 -34.42 -44.12 19.41
C THR A 560 -34.93 -42.76 18.84
N ASP A 561 -35.01 -42.65 17.51
CA ASP A 561 -35.78 -41.71 16.62
C ASP A 561 -37.07 -41.01 17.13
N ASP A 562 -37.42 -39.84 16.54
CA ASP A 562 -38.54 -39.71 15.56
C ASP A 562 -38.48 -38.39 14.72
N GLN A 563 -39.41 -38.19 13.76
CA GLN A 563 -39.42 -37.17 12.70
C GLN A 563 -40.69 -36.27 12.66
N GLY A 564 -40.62 -35.14 11.93
CA GLY A 564 -41.78 -34.29 11.54
C GLY A 564 -41.31 -32.85 11.21
N LYS A 565 -41.57 -32.17 10.07
CA LYS A 565 -42.60 -32.22 9.00
C LYS A 565 -44.04 -31.95 9.51
N THR A 566 -44.87 -31.09 8.89
CA THR A 566 -44.80 -30.41 7.56
C THR A 566 -45.76 -29.22 7.47
N ASP A 567 -45.54 -28.30 6.50
CA ASP A 567 -46.56 -27.54 5.72
C ASP A 567 -47.52 -26.53 6.42
N LYS A 568 -48.19 -25.55 5.76
CA LYS A 568 -47.98 -24.77 4.52
C LYS A 568 -48.99 -23.59 4.44
N ASP A 569 -48.77 -22.71 3.44
CA ASP A 569 -49.73 -21.88 2.68
C ASP A 569 -50.27 -20.54 3.23
N LYS A 570 -50.81 -19.59 2.42
CA LYS A 570 -50.50 -19.03 1.06
C LYS A 570 -51.58 -17.97 0.68
N LYS A 571 -51.43 -17.29 -0.48
CA LYS A 571 -52.42 -16.45 -1.23
C LYS A 571 -52.67 -15.03 -0.68
N ASP A 572 -53.04 -13.99 -1.45
CA ASP A 572 -53.15 -13.68 -2.91
C ASP A 572 -53.18 -12.12 -3.01
N SER A 573 -52.49 -11.37 -3.89
CA SER A 573 -52.52 -11.18 -5.36
C SER A 573 -53.58 -10.22 -5.94
N CYS A 574 -53.16 -9.12 -6.60
CA CYS A 574 -53.72 -8.45 -7.83
C CYS A 574 -53.08 -7.04 -8.02
N ASP A 575 -52.49 -6.62 -9.16
CA ASP A 575 -53.03 -6.23 -10.50
C ASP A 575 -53.62 -4.76 -10.54
N SER A 576 -53.49 -3.88 -11.56
CA SER A 576 -53.02 -4.05 -12.96
C SER A 576 -52.69 -2.73 -13.73
N LYS A 577 -51.84 -2.83 -14.79
CA LYS A 577 -51.93 -2.22 -16.17
C LYS A 577 -51.61 -0.76 -16.61
N ASP A 578 -50.84 -0.73 -17.71
CA ASP A 578 -50.94 0.02 -19.00
C ASP A 578 -50.79 1.57 -19.13
N LYS A 579 -49.77 1.99 -19.92
CA LYS A 579 -49.96 2.70 -21.22
C LYS A 579 -48.68 2.85 -22.07
N LYS A 580 -48.87 3.16 -23.37
CA LYS A 580 -47.85 3.58 -24.37
C LYS A 580 -48.16 5.02 -24.83
N ASP A 581 -47.15 5.79 -25.29
CA ASP A 581 -46.97 6.11 -26.72
C ASP A 581 -45.80 7.08 -27.05
N LYS A 582 -45.27 6.96 -28.28
CA LYS A 582 -44.49 7.94 -29.09
C LYS A 582 -43.16 8.52 -28.51
N LYS A 583 -42.01 8.42 -29.21
CA LYS A 583 -41.55 9.10 -30.44
C LYS A 583 -41.33 10.62 -30.28
N ASP A 584 -40.07 11.07 -30.41
CA ASP A 584 -39.62 11.69 -31.67
C ASP A 584 -38.09 11.70 -31.84
N LYS A 585 -37.60 12.10 -33.02
CA LYS A 585 -36.17 12.27 -33.36
C LYS A 585 -35.75 13.74 -33.25
N LYS A 586 -34.44 13.98 -33.02
CA LYS A 586 -33.71 15.03 -33.74
C LYS A 586 -32.20 14.80 -33.77
N ASP A 587 -31.65 14.73 -34.97
CA ASP A 587 -30.25 15.00 -35.27
C ASP A 587 -30.03 16.53 -35.24
N ASP A 588 -28.85 17.04 -34.86
CA ASP A 588 -27.88 17.58 -35.85
C ASP A 588 -26.48 17.89 -35.26
N LYS A 589 -25.50 18.14 -36.15
CA LYS A 589 -24.05 18.31 -35.85
C LYS A 589 -23.66 19.73 -35.40
N HIS A 590 -22.46 19.87 -34.82
CA HIS A 590 -21.36 20.80 -35.16
C HIS A 590 -20.41 20.96 -33.95
N ASP A 591 -19.09 21.20 -34.06
CA ASP A 591 -18.11 20.98 -35.15
C ASP A 591 -16.69 20.90 -34.54
N HIS A 592 -15.68 20.52 -35.31
CA HIS A 592 -14.27 20.54 -34.91
C HIS A 592 -13.68 21.96 -34.87
N ASN A 593 -12.74 22.20 -33.93
CA ASN A 593 -11.74 23.26 -34.10
C ASN A 593 -10.34 22.85 -33.61
N LYS A 594 -9.76 21.84 -34.29
CA LYS A 594 -8.36 21.42 -34.07
C LYS A 594 -7.37 22.46 -34.61
N LYS A 595 -6.89 23.38 -33.77
CA LYS A 595 -5.76 24.25 -34.11
C LYS A 595 -4.43 23.48 -33.95
N LYS A 596 -3.65 23.46 -35.04
CA LYS A 596 -2.33 22.80 -35.09
C LYS A 596 -1.29 23.65 -34.32
N TYR A 597 -0.46 23.01 -33.51
CA TYR A 597 0.81 23.57 -33.03
C TYR A 597 2.00 22.79 -33.58
N ASN A 598 3.09 23.51 -33.85
CA ASN A 598 4.24 22.99 -34.60
C ASN A 598 5.33 22.47 -33.64
N LYS A 599 5.87 21.27 -33.91
CA LYS A 599 6.68 20.51 -32.96
C LYS A 599 8.18 20.79 -33.11
N HIS A 600 8.73 21.70 -32.30
CA HIS A 600 10.18 21.78 -32.11
C HIS A 600 10.63 20.77 -31.05
N LYS A 601 11.39 19.75 -31.47
CA LYS A 601 12.06 18.82 -30.55
C LYS A 601 13.38 19.43 -30.04
N SER A 602 13.49 19.64 -28.73
CA SER A 602 14.77 19.82 -28.04
C SER A 602 14.93 18.71 -26.99
N GLY A 603 15.53 17.59 -27.38
CA GLY A 603 15.82 16.50 -26.44
C GLY A 603 16.95 16.87 -25.49
N LYS A 604 16.62 17.34 -24.29
CA LYS A 604 17.50 17.20 -23.13
C LYS A 604 17.52 15.71 -22.75
N LYS A 605 18.68 15.19 -22.35
CA LYS A 605 18.74 13.86 -21.71
C LYS A 605 18.45 14.02 -20.23
N TYR A 606 17.59 13.16 -19.67
CA TYR A 606 17.51 13.00 -18.22
C TYR A 606 18.88 12.62 -17.66
N SER A 607 19.23 13.19 -16.52
CA SER A 607 20.57 13.13 -15.93
C SER A 607 20.44 12.87 -14.44
N PHE A 608 20.11 11.62 -14.08
CA PHE A 608 20.03 11.17 -12.70
C PHE A 608 21.34 11.46 -11.95
N LYS A 609 21.32 12.49 -11.09
CA LYS A 609 22.48 12.95 -10.33
C LYS A 609 22.70 12.09 -9.09
N HIS A 610 23.35 10.95 -9.30
CA HIS A 610 24.18 10.23 -8.33
C HIS A 610 23.69 10.28 -6.87
N TYR A 611 22.99 9.22 -6.45
CA TYR A 611 22.86 8.89 -5.04
C TYR A 611 24.24 8.96 -4.35
N LYS A 612 24.31 9.75 -3.27
CA LYS A 612 25.42 9.74 -2.32
C LYS A 612 24.86 9.69 -0.91
N HIS A 613 24.88 8.51 -0.29
CA HIS A 613 24.75 8.42 1.16
C HIS A 613 25.82 9.31 1.81
N LYS A 614 25.38 10.26 2.63
CA LYS A 614 26.22 10.80 3.70
C LYS A 614 26.04 9.86 4.90
N LYS A 615 27.05 9.05 5.19
CA LYS A 615 27.20 8.50 6.55
C LYS A 615 27.67 9.64 7.46
N HIS A 616 26.91 9.90 8.52
CA HIS A 616 27.31 10.64 9.72
C HIS A 616 26.56 10.06 10.90
#